data_AF-A0A4S4FYK9-F1
#
_entry.id   AF-A0A4S4FYK9-F1
#
_cell.length_a   1.000
_cell.length_b   1.000
_cell.length_c   1.000
_cell.angle_alpha   90.00
_cell.angle_beta   90.00
_cell.angle_gamma   90.00
#
_symmetry.space_group_name_H-M   'P 1'
#
loop_
_entity.id
_entity.type
_entity.pdbx_description
1 polymer ?
#
loop_
_entity_poly.entity_id
_entity_poly.type
_entity_poly.pdbx_seq_one_letter_code
_entity_poly.pdbx_strand_id
1 'polypeptide(L)' 'MPMTTREAIRLIKQRDGHFVRHGTRHDIYANAAGEEFPLPRHAGDLSPGVERAVKEKLGLR' A
#
# COMPACT_ATOMS: atom_id res chain seq x y z
N MET A 1 16.60 -3.26 -0.49
CA MET A 1 15.78 -4.31 0.14
C MET A 1 14.35 -4.08 -0.33
N PRO A 2 13.63 -5.12 -0.76
CA PRO A 2 12.23 -4.98 -1.15
C PRO A 2 11.39 -4.50 0.04
N MET A 3 10.40 -3.66 -0.24
CA MET A 3 9.51 -3.10 0.77
C MET A 3 8.58 -4.18 1.32
N THR A 4 8.44 -4.28 2.63
CA THR A 4 7.46 -5.17 3.26
C THR A 4 6.06 -4.54 3.25
N THR A 5 5.02 -5.37 3.38
CA THR A 5 3.64 -4.90 3.59
C THR A 5 3.54 -3.91 4.76
N ARG A 6 4.26 -4.15 5.86
CA ARG A 6 4.23 -3.28 7.04
C ARG A 6 4.84 -1.91 6.75
N GLU A 7 5.92 -1.86 5.99
CA GLU A 7 6.54 -0.61 5.56
C GLU A 7 5.64 0.17 4.60
N ALA A 8 4.98 -0.53 3.67
CA ALA A 8 3.97 0.09 2.81
C ALA A 8 2.85 0.73 3.65
N ILE A 9 2.29 0.03 4.64
CA ILE A 9 1.26 0.59 5.52
C ILE A 9 1.76 1.83 6.26
N ARG A 10 3.00 1.80 6.78
CA ARG A 10 3.60 2.96 7.45
C ARG A 10 3.74 4.14 6.49
N LEU A 11 4.20 3.89 5.26
CA LEU A 11 4.38 4.92 4.24
C LEU A 11 3.04 5.54 3.81
N ILE A 12 2.00 4.72 3.64
CA ILE A 12 0.64 5.18 3.34
C ILE A 12 0.17 6.16 4.42
N LYS A 13 0.31 5.80 5.70
CA LYS A 13 -0.08 6.66 6.83
C LYS A 13 0.74 7.95 6.92
N GLN A 14 2.03 7.91 6.59
CA GLN A 14 2.89 9.10 6.54
C GLN A 14 2.52 10.08 5.42
N ARG A 15 1.72 9.63 4.45
CA ARG A 15 1.24 10.42 3.30
C ARG A 15 -0.26 10.64 3.36
N ASP A 16 -0.81 10.73 4.57
CA ASP A 16 -2.23 10.97 4.85
C ASP A 16 -3.19 9.95 4.23
N GLY A 17 -2.68 8.79 3.82
CA GLY A 17 -3.48 7.65 3.41
C GLY A 17 -3.99 6.87 4.61
N HIS A 18 -5.08 6.13 4.42
CA HIS A 18 -5.75 5.40 5.48
C HIS A 18 -6.30 4.05 5.01
N PHE A 19 -6.53 3.16 5.98
CA PHE A 19 -7.21 1.89 5.72
C PHE A 19 -8.70 2.15 5.50
N VAL A 20 -9.27 1.50 4.49
CA VAL A 20 -10.69 1.63 4.14
C VAL A 20 -11.47 0.39 4.58
N ARG A 21 -11.08 -0.80 4.08
CA ARG A 21 -11.80 -2.06 4.34
C ARG A 21 -10.94 -3.29 4.07
N HIS A 22 -11.33 -4.41 4.67
CA HIS A 22 -10.79 -5.71 4.28
C HIS A 22 -11.41 -6.16 2.95
N GLY A 23 -10.58 -6.51 1.97
CA GLY A 23 -11.01 -7.25 0.78
C GLY A 23 -11.10 -8.76 1.07
N THR A 24 -10.98 -9.59 0.04
CA THR A 24 -10.86 -11.06 0.20
C THR A 24 -9.44 -11.48 0.54
N ARG A 25 -8.47 -11.14 -0.32
CA ARG A 25 -7.03 -11.47 -0.13
C ARG A 25 -6.14 -10.26 0.15
N HIS A 26 -6.69 -9.06 -0.03
CA HIS A 26 -6.01 -7.79 0.14
C HIS A 26 -6.77 -6.94 1.15
N ASP A 27 -6.10 -5.97 1.74
CA ASP A 27 -6.73 -4.84 2.41
C ASP A 27 -6.80 -3.66 1.44
N ILE A 28 -7.85 -2.87 1.53
CA ILE A 28 -8.02 -1.68 0.69
C ILE A 28 -7.57 -0.47 1.49
N TYR A 29 -6.66 0.29 0.92
CA TYR A 29 -6.19 1.58 1.44
C TYR A 29 -6.56 2.68 0.46
N ALA A 30 -6.72 3.90 0.97
CA ALA A 30 -6.83 5.11 0.17
C ALA A 30 -5.60 5.98 0.38
N ASN A 31 -5.16 6.69 -0.67
CA ASN A 31 -4.16 7.74 -0.54
C ASN A 31 -4.82 9.07 -0.10
N ALA A 32 -4.02 10.14 0.07
CA ALA A 32 -4.51 11.47 0.43
C ALA A 32 -5.54 12.04 -0.57
N ALA A 33 -5.48 11.64 -1.84
CA ALA A 33 -6.44 12.06 -2.87
C ALA A 33 -7.76 11.26 -2.84
N GLY A 34 -7.88 10.27 -1.94
CA GLY A 34 -9.03 9.38 -1.86
C GLY A 34 -9.03 8.23 -2.85
N GLU A 35 -7.94 8.03 -3.61
CA GLU A 35 -7.84 6.90 -4.54
C GLU A 35 -7.59 5.60 -3.77
N GLU A 36 -8.49 4.63 -3.95
CA GLU A 36 -8.37 3.32 -3.34
C GLU A 36 -7.42 2.39 -4.12
N PHE A 37 -6.64 1.58 -3.40
CA PHE A 37 -5.80 0.53 -3.97
C PHE A 37 -5.65 -0.65 -3.00
N PRO A 38 -5.52 -1.88 -3.54
CA PRO A 38 -5.32 -3.07 -2.73
C PRO A 38 -3.87 -3.22 -2.27
N LEU A 39 -3.69 -3.65 -1.02
CA LEU A 39 -2.41 -4.06 -0.43
C LEU A 39 -2.49 -5.51 0.05
N PRO A 40 -1.55 -6.40 -0.32
CA PRO A 40 -1.62 -7.82 0.05
C PRO A 40 -1.56 -8.06 1.55
N ARG A 41 -2.35 -9.02 2.06
CA ARG A 41 -2.32 -9.46 3.46
C ARG A 41 -1.40 -10.67 3.65
N HIS A 42 -0.11 -10.49 3.43
CA HIS A 42 0.87 -11.51 3.82
C HIS A 42 2.08 -10.88 4.49
N ALA A 43 2.68 -11.65 5.40
CA ALA A 43 3.98 -11.34 5.97
C ALA A 43 5.05 -11.56 4.89
N GLY A 44 5.96 -10.60 4.76
CA GLY A 44 7.08 -10.67 3.83
C GLY A 44 7.16 -9.47 2.89
N ASP A 45 8.02 -9.65 1.91
CA ASP A 45 8.38 -8.64 0.94
C ASP A 45 7.30 -8.51 -0.15
N LEU A 46 7.02 -7.28 -0.54
CA LEU A 46 6.21 -7.01 -1.73
C LEU A 46 7.00 -7.40 -2.96
N SER A 47 6.33 -8.00 -3.94
CA SER A 47 6.93 -8.16 -5.26
C SER A 47 7.30 -6.79 -5.85
N PRO A 48 8.35 -6.68 -6.69
CA PRO A 48 8.77 -5.40 -7.25
C PRO A 48 7.65 -4.64 -7.99
N GLY A 49 6.72 -5.37 -8.62
CA GLY A 49 5.57 -4.77 -9.30
C GLY A 49 4.55 -4.15 -8.33
N VAL A 50 4.29 -4.81 -7.19
CA VAL A 50 3.39 -4.29 -6.16
C VAL A 50 4.01 -3.11 -5.45
N GLU A 51 5.30 -3.18 -5.11
CA GLU A 51 6.02 -2.06 -4.51
C GLU A 51 5.96 -0.82 -5.42
N ARG A 52 6.21 -0.99 -6.72
CA ARG A 52 6.12 0.11 -7.69
C ARG A 52 4.71 0.70 -7.75
N ALA A 53 3.68 -0.14 -7.84
CA ALA A 53 2.29 0.32 -7.89
C ALA A 53 1.89 1.11 -6.63
N VAL A 54 2.33 0.66 -5.44
CA VAL A 54 2.10 1.38 -4.18
C VAL A 54 2.81 2.73 -4.20
N LYS A 55 4.06 2.79 -4.64
CA LYS A 55 4.81 4.05 -4.76
C LYS A 55 4.13 5.03 -5.72
N GLU A 56 3.73 4.56 -6.90
CA GLU A 56 2.99 5.37 -7.89
C GLU A 56 1.70 5.94 -7.29
N LYS A 57 0.93 5.12 -6.56
CA LYS A 57 -0.30 5.57 -5.87
C LYS A 57 -0.05 6.56 -4.74
N LEU A 58 1.15 6.59 -4.20
CA LEU A 58 1.57 7.56 -3.18
C LEU A 58 2.33 8.76 -3.77
N GLY A 59 2.36 8.89 -5.10
CA GLY A 59 3.04 9.99 -5.79
C GLY A 59 4.56 9.93 -5.70
N LEU A 60 5.13 8.74 -5.48
CA LEU A 60 6.56 8.48 -5.41
C LEU A 60 7.04 7.91 -6.75
N ARG A 61 8.07 8.55 -7.33
CA ARG A 61 8.79 8.08 -8.52
C ARG A 61 10.03 7.28 -8.13
#